data_AF-A0A7X9IJ15-F1
#
_entry.id   AF-A0A7X9IJ15-F1
#
_cell.length_a   1.000
_cell.length_b   1.000
_cell.length_c   1.000
_cell.angle_alpha   90.00
_cell.angle_beta   90.00
_cell.angle_gamma   90.00
#
_symmetry.space_group_name_H-M   'P 1'
#
loop_
_entity.id
_entity.type
_entity.pdbx_description
1 polymer ?
#
loop_
_entity_poly.entity_id
_entity_poly.type
_entity_poly.pdbx_seq_one_letter_code
_entity_poly.pdbx_strand_id
1 'polypeptide(L)'
;MALRQGHSIESKYFIYNFDTTTEEIMHLKHLILATTTILLIASNDNALAQKGQQGQAREHFLQQESGKAYQGGRKALKKQKQAQGKRNSSGRCCQQVTSLSDLSDKEISSLKFMYEEEKLAGDLYEYFSNKWNSQIPFQQIASSEDRHKAAIEKQLSLHNVDISDLTGNAKSTYSNQTLQALYDESVDRGNTSSIEALKIGAEIEEHDIKDLNAAIAETNAPEFKCIYSKLMEASKKHLIAFVRQLSMNGVNYTISALSDEDLNSIQQRKGKRECKRMNNIAPAAV
;
A
#
# COMPACT_ATOMS: atom_id res chain seq x y z
N MET A 1 73.42 -20.69 14.97
CA MET A 1 73.48 -19.27 15.38
C MET A 1 72.30 -18.57 14.73
N ALA A 2 71.14 -18.58 15.40
CA ALA A 2 70.58 -17.43 16.10
C ALA A 2 69.89 -16.41 15.17
N LEU A 3 68.55 -16.50 15.14
CA LEU A 3 67.53 -15.45 15.22
C LEU A 3 67.67 -14.18 14.35
N ARG A 4 66.62 -13.92 13.54
CA ARG A 4 65.77 -12.73 13.73
C ARG A 4 64.39 -12.90 13.09
N GLN A 5 63.39 -12.52 13.88
CA GLN A 5 61.97 -12.64 13.62
C GLN A 5 61.48 -11.52 12.68
N GLY A 6 60.66 -11.87 11.68
CA GLY A 6 59.77 -10.95 10.99
C GLY A 6 58.36 -11.12 11.55
N HIS A 7 57.83 -10.07 12.16
CA HIS A 7 56.48 -10.03 12.72
C HIS A 7 55.43 -10.06 11.60
N SER A 8 54.42 -10.91 11.81
CA SER A 8 53.19 -11.02 11.06
C SER A 8 52.25 -9.86 11.38
N ILE A 9 51.65 -9.28 10.33
CA ILE A 9 50.37 -8.60 10.39
C ILE A 9 49.58 -9.02 9.15
N GLU A 10 48.85 -10.13 9.27
CA GLU A 10 47.80 -10.50 8.32
C GLU A 10 46.64 -9.50 8.45
N SER A 11 46.50 -8.63 7.44
CA SER A 11 45.24 -7.93 7.18
C SER A 11 44.26 -8.93 6.56
N LYS A 12 43.31 -9.44 7.35
CA LYS A 12 42.16 -10.21 6.85
C LYS A 12 41.23 -9.29 6.06
N TYR A 13 41.48 -9.20 4.75
CA TYR A 13 40.48 -8.72 3.80
C TYR A 13 39.40 -9.81 3.65
N PHE A 14 38.21 -9.55 4.19
CA PHE A 14 37.01 -10.30 3.84
C PHE A 14 36.60 -9.87 2.43
N ILE A 15 36.91 -10.69 1.43
CA ILE A 15 36.41 -10.51 0.07
C ILE A 15 34.95 -10.96 0.05
N TYR A 16 34.04 -10.00 0.02
CA TYR A 16 32.68 -10.24 -0.46
C TYR A 16 32.72 -10.18 -1.98
N ASN A 17 32.75 -11.34 -2.64
CA ASN A 17 32.45 -11.43 -4.07
C ASN A 17 30.93 -11.24 -4.23
N PHE A 18 30.50 -10.00 -4.43
CA PHE A 18 29.22 -9.73 -5.10
C PHE A 18 29.50 -9.73 -6.59
N ASP A 19 28.99 -10.75 -7.28
CA ASP A 19 28.90 -10.78 -8.74
C ASP A 19 27.79 -9.80 -9.13
N THR A 20 28.15 -8.53 -9.31
CA THR A 20 27.20 -7.49 -9.75
C THR A 20 26.99 -7.63 -11.26
N THR A 21 25.88 -8.26 -11.63
CA THR A 21 25.36 -8.21 -12.99
C THR A 21 24.89 -6.79 -13.32
N THR A 22 25.02 -6.43 -14.59
CA THR A 22 24.93 -5.10 -15.20
C THR A 22 23.61 -4.31 -15.07
N GLU A 23 22.70 -4.67 -14.17
CA GLU A 23 21.40 -4.00 -13.99
C GLU A 23 21.44 -2.80 -13.03
N GLU A 24 22.41 -2.73 -12.10
CA GLU A 24 22.50 -1.61 -11.15
C GLU A 24 23.09 -0.32 -11.74
N ILE A 25 23.69 -0.37 -12.95
CA ILE A 25 24.25 0.81 -13.62
C ILE A 25 23.20 1.57 -14.44
N MET A 26 22.04 0.95 -14.73
CA MET A 26 20.94 1.63 -15.44
C MET A 26 20.12 2.54 -14.52
N HIS A 27 19.99 2.20 -13.23
CA HIS A 27 19.17 2.99 -12.30
C HIS A 27 19.85 4.29 -11.81
N LEU A 28 21.18 4.40 -11.93
CA LEU A 28 21.95 5.60 -11.58
C LEU A 28 22.03 6.64 -12.71
N LYS A 29 21.71 6.27 -13.97
CA LYS A 29 21.69 7.23 -15.09
C LYS A 29 20.44 8.10 -15.11
N HIS A 30 19.31 7.63 -14.60
CA HIS A 30 18.08 8.43 -14.52
C HIS A 30 18.09 9.47 -13.39
N LEU A 31 18.88 9.28 -12.33
CA LEU A 31 18.98 10.23 -11.21
C LEU A 31 19.89 11.44 -11.51
N ILE A 32 20.83 11.32 -12.46
CA ILE A 32 21.73 12.41 -12.85
C ILE A 32 21.09 13.36 -13.90
N LEU A 33 20.12 12.87 -14.68
CA LEU A 33 19.37 13.70 -15.65
C LEU A 33 18.23 14.51 -14.98
N ALA A 34 17.66 14.01 -13.89
CA ALA A 34 16.60 14.73 -13.16
C ALA A 34 17.16 15.92 -12.34
N THR A 35 18.34 15.80 -11.76
CA THR A 35 18.95 16.87 -10.94
C THR A 35 19.48 18.05 -11.77
N THR A 36 19.83 17.85 -13.04
CA THR A 36 20.29 18.93 -13.93
C THR A 36 19.15 19.77 -14.52
N THR A 37 17.91 19.28 -14.49
CA THR A 37 16.76 20.02 -15.06
C THR A 37 16.07 20.93 -14.03
N ILE A 38 16.21 20.63 -12.73
CA ILE A 38 15.58 21.41 -11.65
C ILE A 38 16.39 22.68 -11.31
N LEU A 39 17.66 22.77 -11.68
CA LEU A 39 18.49 23.95 -11.38
C LEU A 39 18.28 25.16 -12.32
N LEU A 40 17.42 25.08 -13.34
CA LEU A 40 17.19 26.17 -14.31
C LEU A 40 15.84 26.89 -14.17
N ILE A 41 14.98 26.51 -13.21
CA ILE A 41 13.66 27.13 -13.03
C ILE A 41 13.61 28.06 -11.80
N ALA A 42 14.58 28.00 -10.90
CA ALA A 42 14.56 28.73 -9.62
C ALA A 42 14.99 30.23 -9.70
N SER A 43 15.15 30.82 -10.88
CA SER A 43 15.61 32.21 -11.02
C SER A 43 14.56 33.24 -11.45
N ASN A 44 13.25 32.92 -11.49
CA ASN A 44 12.26 33.89 -12.01
C ASN A 44 11.04 34.26 -11.17
N ASP A 45 10.74 33.66 -10.02
CA ASP A 45 9.50 33.96 -9.29
C ASP A 45 9.72 34.53 -7.88
N ASN A 46 10.51 35.61 -7.80
CA ASN A 46 10.61 36.42 -6.57
C ASN A 46 10.16 37.86 -6.84
N ALA A 47 8.92 38.02 -7.27
CA ALA A 47 8.20 39.29 -7.19
C ALA A 47 6.69 39.01 -7.11
N LEU A 48 6.04 39.61 -6.11
CA LEU A 48 4.58 39.66 -5.83
C LEU A 48 4.06 38.68 -4.78
N ALA A 49 4.37 38.93 -3.50
CA ALA A 49 3.45 38.60 -2.41
C ALA A 49 3.73 39.43 -1.13
N GLN A 50 3.42 40.73 -1.17
CA GLN A 50 3.15 41.50 0.05
C GLN A 50 1.99 42.47 -0.21
N LYS A 51 0.79 42.14 0.29
CA LYS A 51 -0.21 43.07 0.87
C LYS A 51 -1.49 42.32 1.24
N GLY A 52 -1.94 42.48 2.49
CA GLY A 52 -3.34 42.31 2.86
C GLY A 52 -3.64 41.51 4.13
N GLN A 53 -3.29 42.04 5.30
CA GLN A 53 -3.97 41.70 6.56
C GLN A 53 -5.19 42.62 6.77
N GLN A 54 -6.23 42.08 7.43
CA GLN A 54 -7.10 42.66 8.47
C GLN A 54 -8.64 42.60 8.24
N GLY A 55 -9.35 42.20 9.32
CA GLY A 55 -10.78 42.47 9.59
C GLY A 55 -11.57 41.27 10.11
N GLN A 56 -11.39 40.82 11.37
CA GLN A 56 -12.18 41.13 12.59
C GLN A 56 -13.52 40.38 12.81
N ALA A 57 -13.44 39.42 13.74
CA ALA A 57 -14.32 39.00 14.85
C ALA A 57 -15.83 39.40 14.93
N ARG A 58 -16.65 38.42 15.36
CA ARG A 58 -17.55 38.53 16.53
C ARG A 58 -18.11 37.17 16.99
N GLU A 59 -17.96 36.89 18.29
CA GLU A 59 -18.61 35.81 19.05
C GLU A 59 -19.86 36.30 19.82
N HIS A 60 -20.77 35.36 20.13
CA HIS A 60 -21.57 35.13 21.37
C HIS A 60 -22.93 34.47 21.01
N PHE A 61 -23.25 33.21 21.39
CA PHE A 61 -23.64 32.64 22.70
C PHE A 61 -25.18 32.54 22.90
N LEU A 62 -25.75 31.32 22.84
CA LEU A 62 -26.66 30.67 23.84
C LEU A 62 -27.40 29.40 23.32
N GLN A 63 -27.10 28.29 24.00
CA GLN A 63 -27.92 27.21 24.57
C GLN A 63 -29.37 26.86 24.11
N GLN A 64 -29.57 25.53 23.91
CA GLN A 64 -30.68 24.61 24.25
C GLN A 64 -32.15 24.85 23.80
N GLU A 65 -32.71 23.84 23.12
CA GLU A 65 -33.89 23.01 23.51
C GLU A 65 -34.16 21.96 22.38
N SER A 66 -33.96 20.65 22.62
CA SER A 66 -34.93 19.61 23.02
C SER A 66 -36.07 19.25 22.04
N GLY A 67 -36.08 17.97 21.61
CA GLY A 67 -37.28 17.14 21.62
C GLY A 67 -38.02 16.89 20.29
N LYS A 68 -37.92 15.65 19.78
CA LYS A 68 -38.96 14.80 19.12
C LYS A 68 -38.28 13.50 18.63
N ALA A 69 -38.26 12.43 19.44
CA ALA A 69 -39.24 11.35 19.48
C ALA A 69 -39.36 10.54 18.18
N TYR A 70 -38.78 9.33 18.18
CA TYR A 70 -39.33 8.18 17.45
C TYR A 70 -39.25 6.94 18.35
N GLN A 71 -40.41 6.54 18.87
CA GLN A 71 -40.67 5.32 19.61
C GLN A 71 -40.92 4.18 18.63
N GLY A 72 -40.35 2.99 18.87
CA GLY A 72 -40.63 1.81 18.07
C GLY A 72 -39.99 0.52 18.55
N GLY A 73 -40.53 -0.06 19.63
CA GLY A 73 -40.74 -1.52 19.74
C GLY A 73 -39.57 -2.46 20.08
N ARG A 74 -39.39 -2.75 21.38
CA ARG A 74 -38.77 -3.99 21.87
C ARG A 74 -39.81 -5.12 21.91
N LYS A 75 -39.66 -6.17 21.10
CA LYS A 75 -40.05 -7.60 21.32
C LYS A 75 -39.24 -8.41 20.28
N ALA A 76 -38.59 -9.54 20.49
CA ALA A 76 -38.59 -10.53 21.54
C ALA A 76 -37.26 -11.32 21.51
N LEU A 77 -36.72 -11.63 22.68
CA LEU A 77 -35.73 -12.70 22.89
C LEU A 77 -36.52 -14.01 23.07
N LYS A 78 -36.25 -15.03 22.23
CA LYS A 78 -36.26 -16.48 22.54
C LYS A 78 -36.43 -17.30 21.26
N LYS A 79 -35.33 -17.89 20.80
CA LYS A 79 -35.17 -19.32 20.45
C LYS A 79 -33.98 -19.44 19.50
N GLN A 80 -32.91 -20.07 19.99
CA GLN A 80 -32.25 -21.18 19.31
C GLN A 80 -31.27 -21.81 20.29
N LYS A 81 -31.76 -22.84 20.99
CA LYS A 81 -30.91 -23.90 21.53
C LYS A 81 -30.52 -24.80 20.36
N GLN A 82 -29.28 -25.25 20.40
CA GLN A 82 -28.76 -26.47 19.79
C GLN A 82 -28.67 -26.51 18.26
N ALA A 83 -27.48 -26.19 17.77
CA ALA A 83 -26.86 -26.89 16.65
C ALA A 83 -25.33 -26.86 16.83
N GLN A 84 -24.83 -27.62 17.81
CA GLN A 84 -23.46 -28.12 17.74
C GLN A 84 -23.45 -29.20 16.67
N GLY A 85 -22.92 -28.87 15.50
CA GLY A 85 -22.83 -29.79 14.38
C GLY A 85 -22.00 -29.19 13.26
N LYS A 86 -20.72 -29.60 13.19
CA LYS A 86 -19.83 -29.50 12.03
C LYS A 86 -19.81 -28.14 11.30
N ARG A 87 -19.02 -27.20 11.81
CA ARG A 87 -18.43 -26.17 10.94
C ARG A 87 -17.22 -26.76 10.24
N ASN A 88 -17.36 -26.89 8.93
CA ASN A 88 -16.36 -27.37 7.98
C ASN A 88 -15.02 -26.63 8.14
N SER A 89 -13.97 -27.41 7.95
CA SER A 89 -12.54 -27.12 8.05
C SER A 89 -12.00 -26.21 6.93
N SER A 90 -12.63 -25.07 6.68
CA SER A 90 -12.18 -24.08 5.67
C SER A 90 -11.45 -22.86 6.26
N GLY A 91 -11.20 -22.84 7.57
CA GLY A 91 -10.63 -21.68 8.28
C GLY A 91 -9.22 -21.89 8.88
N ARG A 92 -8.56 -23.02 8.60
CA ARG A 92 -7.35 -23.45 9.32
C ARG A 92 -6.04 -23.18 8.57
N CYS A 93 -5.98 -22.17 7.71
CA CYS A 93 -4.72 -21.84 7.02
C CYS A 93 -3.86 -20.80 7.77
N CYS A 94 -4.43 -20.08 8.75
CA CYS A 94 -3.78 -18.90 9.36
C CYS A 94 -3.95 -18.89 10.90
N GLN A 95 -3.99 -20.07 11.53
CA GLN A 95 -4.14 -20.22 12.98
C GLN A 95 -2.83 -20.63 13.68
N GLN A 96 -1.75 -20.81 12.92
CA GLN A 96 -0.42 -20.97 13.50
C GLN A 96 0.17 -19.58 13.68
N VAL A 97 0.70 -19.34 14.87
CA VAL A 97 1.44 -18.13 15.20
C VAL A 97 2.86 -18.61 15.49
N THR A 98 3.78 -18.25 14.61
CA THR A 98 5.21 -18.50 14.75
C THR A 98 5.72 -17.67 15.93
N SER A 99 6.62 -18.21 16.75
CA SER A 99 7.13 -17.41 17.88
C SER A 99 8.02 -16.28 17.35
N LEU A 100 8.11 -15.16 18.08
CA LEU A 100 8.98 -14.05 17.67
C LEU A 100 10.44 -14.50 17.52
N SER A 101 10.91 -15.41 18.38
CA SER A 101 12.28 -15.95 18.31
C SER A 101 12.54 -16.84 17.09
N ASP A 102 11.48 -17.30 16.42
CA ASP A 102 11.59 -18.08 15.19
C ASP A 102 11.50 -17.21 13.93
N LEU A 103 11.16 -15.92 14.06
CA LEU A 103 11.20 -14.98 12.95
C LEU A 103 12.62 -14.48 12.72
N SER A 104 12.98 -14.40 11.44
CA SER A 104 14.22 -13.73 11.04
C SER A 104 14.09 -12.20 11.10
N ASP A 105 15.22 -11.51 11.26
CA ASP A 105 15.27 -10.03 11.17
C ASP A 105 14.72 -9.52 9.84
N LYS A 106 14.89 -10.31 8.77
CA LYS A 106 14.34 -10.03 7.45
C LYS A 106 12.81 -10.07 7.44
N GLU A 107 12.20 -11.10 8.01
CA GLU A 107 10.73 -11.19 8.10
C GLU A 107 10.14 -10.07 8.95
N ILE A 108 10.82 -9.67 10.03
CA ILE A 108 10.42 -8.52 10.85
C ILE A 108 10.52 -7.23 10.04
N SER A 109 11.63 -7.03 9.32
CA SER A 109 11.84 -5.84 8.47
C SER A 109 10.82 -5.76 7.35
N SER A 110 10.53 -6.89 6.70
CA SER A 110 9.52 -7.03 5.64
C SER A 110 8.12 -6.71 6.18
N LEU A 111 7.74 -7.20 7.36
CA LEU A 111 6.46 -6.83 7.99
C LEU A 111 6.34 -5.34 8.27
N LYS A 112 7.40 -4.71 8.81
CA LYS A 112 7.41 -3.27 9.07
C LYS A 112 7.31 -2.46 7.78
N PHE A 113 8.04 -2.88 6.74
CA PHE A 113 7.99 -2.26 5.43
C PHE A 113 6.58 -2.32 4.82
N MET A 114 5.97 -3.50 4.80
CA MET A 114 4.60 -3.69 4.28
C MET A 114 3.58 -2.85 5.07
N TYR A 115 3.76 -2.68 6.40
CA TYR A 115 2.90 -1.79 7.19
C TYR A 115 2.98 -0.34 6.71
N GLU A 116 4.19 0.18 6.49
CA GLU A 116 4.39 1.55 6.02
C GLU A 116 3.97 1.75 4.56
N GLU A 117 4.13 0.73 3.71
CA GLU A 117 3.69 0.76 2.32
C GLU A 117 2.16 0.85 2.20
N GLU A 118 1.43 0.03 2.97
CA GLU A 118 -0.04 0.08 3.04
C GLU A 118 -0.52 1.42 3.64
N LYS A 119 0.22 1.96 4.61
CA LYS A 119 -0.02 3.32 5.12
C LYS A 119 0.18 4.37 4.02
N LEU A 120 1.22 4.22 3.18
CA LEU A 120 1.51 5.12 2.07
C LEU A 120 0.36 5.13 1.07
N ALA A 121 -0.06 3.95 0.62
CA ALA A 121 -1.18 3.82 -0.31
C ALA A 121 -2.46 4.46 0.26
N GLY A 122 -2.81 4.15 1.51
CA GLY A 122 -3.96 4.74 2.19
C GLY A 122 -3.92 6.27 2.27
N ASP A 123 -2.80 6.83 2.76
CA ASP A 123 -2.61 8.28 2.91
C ASP A 123 -2.67 8.99 1.55
N LEU A 124 -2.05 8.41 0.52
CA LEU A 124 -2.00 8.97 -0.84
C LEU A 124 -3.36 8.96 -1.52
N TYR A 125 -4.11 7.85 -1.41
CA TYR A 125 -5.44 7.73 -2.00
C TYR A 125 -6.46 8.63 -1.30
N GLU A 126 -6.37 8.78 0.01
CA GLU A 126 -7.21 9.77 0.71
C GLU A 126 -6.90 11.19 0.24
N TYR A 127 -5.62 11.53 0.10
CA TYR A 127 -5.19 12.83 -0.42
C TYR A 127 -5.76 13.11 -1.83
N PHE A 128 -5.63 12.18 -2.77
CA PHE A 128 -6.17 12.35 -4.12
C PHE A 128 -7.69 12.31 -4.19
N SER A 129 -8.34 11.51 -3.34
CA SER A 129 -9.80 11.50 -3.21
C SER A 129 -10.33 12.90 -2.85
N ASN A 130 -9.66 13.55 -1.88
CA ASN A 130 -10.00 14.90 -1.44
C ASN A 130 -9.70 15.94 -2.52
N LYS A 131 -8.52 15.88 -3.15
CA LYS A 131 -8.09 16.86 -4.15
C LYS A 131 -8.97 16.85 -5.41
N TRP A 132 -9.25 15.67 -5.94
CA TRP A 132 -9.95 15.51 -7.21
C TRP A 132 -11.46 15.28 -7.06
N ASN A 133 -11.98 15.41 -5.82
CA ASN A 133 -13.39 15.37 -5.44
C ASN A 133 -14.14 14.17 -6.05
N SER A 134 -13.77 12.96 -5.60
CA SER A 134 -14.48 11.70 -5.87
C SER A 134 -14.31 11.11 -7.27
N GLN A 135 -13.08 10.75 -7.63
CA GLN A 135 -12.92 9.56 -8.48
C GLN A 135 -13.17 8.33 -7.61
N ILE A 136 -14.24 7.58 -7.94
CA ILE A 136 -14.72 6.38 -7.22
C ILE A 136 -13.61 5.42 -6.76
N PRO A 137 -12.51 5.15 -7.51
CA PRO A 137 -11.48 4.24 -7.02
C PRO A 137 -10.80 4.73 -5.73
N PHE A 138 -10.36 5.99 -5.64
CA PHE A 138 -9.52 6.43 -4.51
C PHE A 138 -10.17 6.25 -3.14
N GLN A 139 -11.42 6.69 -2.99
CA GLN A 139 -12.10 6.61 -1.69
C GLN A 139 -12.29 5.16 -1.23
N GLN A 140 -12.70 4.28 -2.14
CA GLN A 140 -12.97 2.88 -1.81
C GLN A 140 -11.68 2.10 -1.52
N ILE A 141 -10.63 2.40 -2.30
CA ILE A 141 -9.33 1.76 -2.19
C ILE A 141 -8.61 2.24 -0.93
N ALA A 142 -8.59 3.54 -0.61
CA ALA A 142 -8.03 4.08 0.64
C ALA A 142 -8.58 3.35 1.88
N SER A 143 -9.90 3.12 1.93
CA SER A 143 -10.53 2.37 3.01
C SER A 143 -10.09 0.90 3.04
N SER A 144 -9.69 0.32 1.90
CA SER A 144 -9.09 -1.02 1.84
C SER A 144 -7.68 -1.04 2.39
N GLU A 145 -6.86 -0.05 2.07
CA GLU A 145 -5.48 0.00 2.56
C GLU A 145 -5.43 0.19 4.08
N ASP A 146 -6.37 0.94 4.66
CA ASP A 146 -6.51 0.99 6.12
C ASP A 146 -6.78 -0.39 6.73
N ARG A 147 -7.54 -1.25 6.04
CA ARG A 147 -7.78 -2.63 6.50
C ARG A 147 -6.57 -3.51 6.30
N HIS A 148 -5.81 -3.33 5.23
CA HIS A 148 -4.57 -4.07 4.98
C HIS A 148 -3.52 -3.72 6.02
N LYS A 149 -3.24 -2.42 6.20
CA LYS A 149 -2.38 -1.88 7.27
C LYS A 149 -2.77 -2.44 8.64
N ALA A 150 -4.05 -2.39 9.01
CA ALA A 150 -4.53 -2.93 10.28
C ALA A 150 -4.35 -4.46 10.39
N ALA A 151 -4.40 -5.20 9.27
CA ALA A 151 -4.16 -6.63 9.26
C ALA A 151 -2.67 -6.96 9.48
N ILE A 152 -1.75 -6.15 8.95
CA ILE A 152 -0.31 -6.25 9.20
C ILE A 152 0.00 -5.83 10.64
N GLU A 153 -0.57 -4.72 11.11
CA GLU A 153 -0.44 -4.25 12.50
C GLU A 153 -0.82 -5.33 13.50
N LYS A 154 -1.87 -6.08 13.20
CA LYS A 154 -2.27 -7.23 14.00
C LYS A 154 -1.19 -8.32 14.04
N GLN A 155 -0.50 -8.60 12.94
CA GLN A 155 0.62 -9.55 12.96
C GLN A 155 1.78 -8.98 13.78
N LEU A 156 2.18 -7.73 13.55
CA LEU A 156 3.22 -7.05 14.34
C LEU A 156 2.93 -7.15 15.84
N SER A 157 1.68 -6.90 16.25
CA SER A 157 1.23 -7.03 17.64
C SER A 157 1.25 -8.48 18.14
N LEU A 158 0.75 -9.46 17.37
CA LEU A 158 0.74 -10.88 17.76
C LEU A 158 2.16 -11.44 18.01
N HIS A 159 3.14 -10.91 17.28
CA HIS A 159 4.53 -11.28 17.41
C HIS A 159 5.31 -10.38 18.37
N ASN A 160 4.67 -9.41 19.05
CA ASN A 160 5.33 -8.45 19.95
C ASN A 160 6.50 -7.68 19.30
N VAL A 161 6.38 -7.36 18.01
CA VAL A 161 7.35 -6.53 17.31
C VAL A 161 7.14 -5.07 17.76
N ASP A 162 8.22 -4.39 18.14
CA ASP A 162 8.18 -2.96 18.46
C ASP A 162 7.93 -2.15 17.18
N ILE A 163 6.88 -1.33 17.20
CA ILE A 163 6.44 -0.46 16.10
C ILE A 163 6.35 1.01 16.53
N SER A 164 7.00 1.37 17.64
CA SER A 164 7.03 2.75 18.15
C SER A 164 7.63 3.72 17.14
N ASP A 165 8.55 3.24 16.31
CA ASP A 165 9.13 3.94 15.16
C ASP A 165 8.15 4.18 14.00
N LEU A 166 7.06 3.40 13.90
CA LEU A 166 6.10 3.51 12.78
C LEU A 166 4.82 4.26 13.18
N THR A 167 4.35 4.03 14.40
CA THR A 167 3.03 4.48 14.89
C THR A 167 3.04 5.90 15.45
N GLY A 168 4.22 6.47 15.72
CA GLY A 168 4.38 7.85 16.17
C GLY A 168 4.36 8.89 15.05
N ASN A 169 4.37 8.44 13.79
CA ASN A 169 4.48 9.33 12.63
C ASN A 169 3.17 10.05 12.34
N ALA A 170 3.27 11.32 11.96
CA ALA A 170 2.15 12.06 11.43
C ALA A 170 1.64 11.42 10.12
N LYS A 171 0.42 11.77 9.73
CA LYS A 171 -0.11 11.41 8.41
C LYS A 171 0.84 11.89 7.31
N SER A 172 1.05 11.08 6.28
CA SER A 172 1.98 11.38 5.17
C SER A 172 3.46 11.43 5.56
N THR A 173 3.82 10.96 6.76
CA THR A 173 5.21 10.79 7.21
C THR A 173 5.53 9.31 7.38
N TYR A 174 6.73 8.92 6.95
CA TYR A 174 7.21 7.54 6.96
C TYR A 174 8.64 7.46 7.52
N SER A 175 8.91 6.40 8.27
CA SER A 175 10.23 6.11 8.82
C SER A 175 11.16 5.59 7.73
N ASN A 176 10.64 4.76 6.84
CA ASN A 176 11.33 4.37 5.61
C ASN A 176 11.47 5.56 4.64
N GLN A 177 12.71 5.98 4.39
CA GLN A 177 13.02 7.13 3.53
C GLN A 177 12.71 6.90 2.05
N THR A 178 12.76 5.64 1.58
CA THR A 178 12.36 5.29 0.21
C THR A 178 10.85 5.50 0.04
N LEU A 179 10.05 5.07 1.03
CA LEU A 179 8.61 5.31 1.02
C LEU A 179 8.26 6.79 1.15
N GLN A 180 9.00 7.55 1.98
CA GLN A 180 8.84 9.00 2.04
C GLN A 180 9.07 9.66 0.67
N ALA A 181 10.17 9.33 0.01
CA ALA A 181 10.48 9.87 -1.32
C ALA A 181 9.42 9.47 -2.37
N LEU A 182 8.94 8.22 -2.33
CA LEU A 182 7.87 7.75 -3.21
C LEU A 182 6.57 8.53 -2.99
N TYR A 183 6.20 8.80 -1.73
CA TYR A 183 5.01 9.59 -1.41
C TYR A 183 5.13 11.01 -1.96
N ASP A 184 6.27 11.68 -1.69
CA ASP A 184 6.49 13.07 -2.09
C ASP A 184 6.45 13.21 -3.63
N GLU A 185 7.16 12.33 -4.35
CA GLU A 185 7.14 12.29 -5.81
C GLU A 185 5.72 12.02 -6.36
N SER A 186 5.01 11.07 -5.74
CA SER A 186 3.66 10.70 -6.13
C SER A 186 2.69 11.86 -5.99
N VAL A 187 2.75 12.60 -4.87
CA VAL A 187 1.94 13.79 -4.63
C VAL A 187 2.24 14.86 -5.67
N ASP A 188 3.52 15.14 -5.93
CA ASP A 188 3.93 16.16 -6.90
C ASP A 188 3.41 15.83 -8.31
N ARG A 189 3.62 14.59 -8.77
CA ARG A 189 3.12 14.13 -10.09
C ARG A 189 1.59 14.14 -10.14
N GLY A 190 0.94 13.51 -9.17
CA GLY A 190 -0.52 13.39 -9.10
C GLY A 190 -1.26 14.70 -8.87
N ASN A 191 -0.57 15.76 -8.43
CA ASN A 191 -1.11 17.11 -8.35
C ASN A 191 -1.29 17.78 -9.73
N THR A 192 -0.60 17.29 -10.75
CA THR A 192 -0.64 17.85 -12.11
C THR A 192 -2.01 17.66 -12.76
N SER A 193 -2.60 16.47 -12.62
CA SER A 193 -3.95 16.18 -13.12
C SER A 193 -4.56 14.96 -12.44
N SER A 194 -5.88 14.84 -12.51
CA SER A 194 -6.60 13.65 -12.05
C SER A 194 -6.19 12.37 -12.81
N ILE A 195 -5.74 12.51 -14.06
CA ILE A 195 -5.21 11.39 -14.85
C ILE A 195 -3.85 10.93 -14.32
N GLU A 196 -2.95 11.86 -14.00
CA GLU A 196 -1.66 11.51 -13.39
C GLU A 196 -1.87 10.87 -12.02
N ALA A 197 -2.81 11.37 -11.21
CA ALA A 197 -3.15 10.71 -9.95
C ALA A 197 -3.62 9.26 -10.15
N LEU A 198 -4.43 8.98 -11.18
CA LEU A 198 -4.88 7.61 -11.47
C LEU A 198 -3.72 6.71 -11.95
N LYS A 199 -2.75 7.25 -12.68
CA LYS A 199 -1.54 6.52 -13.07
C LYS A 199 -0.69 6.19 -11.86
N ILE A 200 -0.46 7.17 -10.99
CA ILE A 200 0.20 6.96 -9.69
C ILE A 200 -0.51 5.87 -8.88
N GLY A 201 -1.85 5.88 -8.84
CA GLY A 201 -2.62 4.80 -8.21
C GLY A 201 -2.29 3.43 -8.82
N ALA A 202 -2.23 3.31 -10.14
CA ALA A 202 -1.81 2.05 -10.77
C ALA A 202 -0.35 1.67 -10.46
N GLU A 203 0.58 2.63 -10.49
CA GLU A 203 2.01 2.42 -10.20
C GLU A 203 2.24 1.92 -8.77
N ILE A 204 1.57 2.51 -7.77
CA ILE A 204 1.65 2.08 -6.37
C ILE A 204 1.18 0.63 -6.21
N GLU A 205 0.09 0.24 -6.87
CA GLU A 205 -0.39 -1.15 -6.81
C GLU A 205 0.56 -2.13 -7.54
N GLU A 206 1.31 -1.69 -8.55
CA GLU A 206 2.35 -2.51 -9.15
C GLU A 206 3.52 -2.73 -8.20
N HIS A 207 3.94 -1.69 -7.46
CA HIS A 207 4.97 -1.79 -6.44
C HIS A 207 4.55 -2.74 -5.32
N ASP A 208 3.34 -2.55 -4.77
CA ASP A 208 2.81 -3.38 -3.69
C ASP A 208 2.72 -4.86 -4.09
N ILE A 209 2.25 -5.18 -5.31
CA ILE A 209 2.23 -6.57 -5.82
C ILE A 209 3.65 -7.17 -5.88
N LYS A 210 4.62 -6.38 -6.36
CA LYS A 210 6.01 -6.84 -6.49
C LYS A 210 6.63 -7.10 -5.12
N ASP A 211 6.44 -6.20 -4.18
CA ASP A 211 7.03 -6.29 -2.85
C ASP A 211 6.34 -7.38 -2.01
N LEU A 212 5.02 -7.57 -2.16
CA LEU A 212 4.31 -8.71 -1.58
C LEU A 212 4.77 -10.05 -2.14
N ASN A 213 5.02 -10.15 -3.45
CA ASN A 213 5.59 -11.36 -4.04
C ASN A 213 6.97 -11.69 -3.45
N ALA A 214 7.82 -10.67 -3.29
CA ALA A 214 9.12 -10.83 -2.65
C ALA A 214 8.98 -11.28 -1.19
N ALA A 215 8.08 -10.65 -0.42
CA ALA A 215 7.82 -11.00 0.97
C ALA A 215 7.27 -12.44 1.14
N ILE A 216 6.40 -12.89 0.23
CA ILE A 216 5.87 -14.27 0.20
C ILE A 216 6.99 -15.29 -0.06
N ALA A 217 7.91 -14.97 -0.97
CA ALA A 217 9.04 -15.83 -1.31
C ALA A 217 10.07 -15.92 -0.18
N GLU A 218 10.27 -14.83 0.56
CA GLU A 218 11.25 -14.74 1.64
C GLU A 218 10.82 -15.45 2.93
N THR A 219 9.55 -15.35 3.32
CA THR A 219 9.09 -15.84 4.62
C THR A 219 8.92 -17.36 4.67
N ASN A 220 9.10 -17.95 5.85
CA ASN A 220 8.69 -19.34 6.13
C ASN A 220 7.45 -19.42 7.04
N ALA A 221 7.05 -18.31 7.67
CA ALA A 221 5.88 -18.24 8.53
C ALA A 221 4.57 -18.41 7.71
N PRO A 222 3.78 -19.47 7.94
CA PRO A 222 2.59 -19.75 7.14
C PRO A 222 1.52 -18.66 7.27
N GLU A 223 1.42 -18.00 8.41
CA GLU A 223 0.52 -16.87 8.65
C GLU A 223 0.90 -15.63 7.84
N PHE A 224 2.20 -15.37 7.64
CA PHE A 224 2.68 -14.26 6.82
C PHE A 224 2.39 -14.52 5.35
N LYS A 225 2.67 -15.74 4.86
CA LYS A 225 2.24 -16.15 3.51
C LYS A 225 0.74 -15.98 3.31
N CYS A 226 -0.06 -16.38 4.30
CA CYS A 226 -1.51 -16.24 4.25
C CYS A 226 -1.95 -14.78 4.14
N ILE A 227 -1.41 -13.86 4.94
CA ILE A 227 -1.83 -12.46 4.90
C ILE A 227 -1.31 -11.76 3.65
N TYR A 228 -0.02 -11.91 3.29
CA TYR A 228 0.55 -11.29 2.09
C TYR A 228 -0.15 -11.75 0.82
N SER A 229 -0.51 -13.03 0.71
CA SER A 229 -1.28 -13.52 -0.44
C SER A 229 -2.67 -12.86 -0.54
N LYS A 230 -3.30 -12.51 0.59
CA LYS A 230 -4.61 -11.83 0.58
C LYS A 230 -4.49 -10.37 0.18
N LEU A 231 -3.45 -9.68 0.68
CA LEU A 231 -3.13 -8.31 0.30
C LEU A 231 -2.85 -8.25 -1.19
N MET A 232 -1.96 -9.10 -1.72
CA MET A 232 -1.60 -9.14 -3.14
C MET A 232 -2.84 -9.34 -4.03
N GLU A 233 -3.76 -10.22 -3.60
CA GLU A 233 -5.01 -10.47 -4.32
C GLU A 233 -5.99 -9.29 -4.29
N ALA A 234 -5.87 -8.40 -3.31
CA ALA A 234 -6.58 -7.12 -3.22
C ALA A 234 -5.88 -6.05 -4.07
N SER A 235 -4.55 -5.92 -4.01
CA SER A 235 -3.76 -4.98 -4.82
C SER A 235 -3.96 -5.23 -6.31
N LYS A 236 -3.98 -6.50 -6.74
CA LYS A 236 -4.39 -6.90 -8.10
C LYS A 236 -5.77 -6.37 -8.51
N LYS A 237 -6.71 -6.23 -7.58
CA LYS A 237 -8.05 -5.67 -7.87
C LYS A 237 -8.02 -4.14 -7.90
N HIS A 238 -7.22 -3.51 -7.05
CA HIS A 238 -7.01 -2.06 -7.05
C HIS A 238 -6.36 -1.62 -8.36
N LEU A 239 -5.29 -2.29 -8.79
CA LEU A 239 -4.66 -2.07 -10.09
C LEU A 239 -5.67 -2.17 -11.25
N ILE A 240 -6.51 -3.22 -11.26
CA ILE A 240 -7.58 -3.35 -12.27
C ILE A 240 -8.56 -2.17 -12.20
N ALA A 241 -8.88 -1.67 -11.00
CA ALA A 241 -9.79 -0.55 -10.83
C ALA A 241 -9.18 0.76 -11.36
N PHE A 242 -7.91 1.05 -11.06
CA PHE A 242 -7.20 2.21 -11.60
C PHE A 242 -7.06 2.13 -13.12
N VAL A 243 -6.60 1.00 -13.66
CA VAL A 243 -6.48 0.79 -15.12
C VAL A 243 -7.82 0.92 -15.83
N ARG A 244 -8.91 0.42 -15.23
CA ARG A 244 -10.26 0.60 -15.77
C ARG A 244 -10.66 2.07 -15.79
N GLN A 245 -10.38 2.80 -14.71
CA GLN A 245 -10.70 4.22 -14.61
C GLN A 245 -9.89 5.05 -15.61
N LEU A 246 -8.61 4.73 -15.81
CA LEU A 246 -7.76 5.33 -16.86
C LEU A 246 -8.35 5.08 -18.25
N SER A 247 -8.75 3.84 -18.55
CA SER A 247 -9.39 3.49 -19.82
C SER A 247 -10.71 4.25 -20.05
N MET A 248 -11.53 4.43 -19.01
CA MET A 248 -12.76 5.24 -19.09
C MET A 248 -12.49 6.73 -19.38
N ASN A 249 -11.29 7.22 -19.06
CA ASN A 249 -10.83 8.56 -19.40
C ASN A 249 -10.02 8.60 -20.71
N GLY A 250 -10.08 7.54 -21.54
CA GLY A 250 -9.40 7.48 -22.83
C GLY A 250 -7.90 7.22 -22.74
N VAL A 251 -7.37 6.87 -21.57
CA VAL A 251 -5.95 6.58 -21.36
C VAL A 251 -5.72 5.08 -21.45
N ASN A 252 -4.83 4.67 -22.36
CA ASN A 252 -4.34 3.30 -22.40
C ASN A 252 -3.12 3.17 -21.48
N TYR A 253 -3.30 2.55 -20.32
CA TYR A 253 -2.23 2.33 -19.35
C TYR A 253 -1.55 0.99 -19.59
N THR A 254 -0.22 0.99 -19.65
CA THR A 254 0.60 -0.21 -19.78
C THR A 254 1.25 -0.54 -18.45
N ILE A 255 0.88 -1.68 -17.87
CA ILE A 255 1.55 -2.26 -16.69
C ILE A 255 2.97 -2.63 -17.11
N SER A 256 3.96 -2.22 -16.34
CA SER A 256 5.38 -2.30 -16.75
C SER A 256 6.30 -2.90 -15.69
N ALA A 257 5.89 -2.91 -14.42
CA ALA A 257 6.70 -3.39 -13.30
C ALA A 257 6.36 -4.82 -12.87
N LEU A 258 5.33 -5.45 -13.47
CA LEU A 258 4.88 -6.80 -13.12
C LEU A 258 5.43 -7.89 -14.05
N SER A 259 5.63 -9.07 -13.48
CA SER A 259 6.02 -10.28 -14.22
C SER A 259 4.90 -10.75 -15.17
N ASP A 260 5.27 -11.54 -16.19
CA ASP A 260 4.30 -12.17 -17.09
C ASP A 260 3.30 -13.06 -16.34
N GLU A 261 3.73 -13.73 -15.27
CA GLU A 261 2.85 -14.54 -14.42
C GLU A 261 1.79 -13.68 -13.73
N ASP A 262 2.20 -12.57 -13.13
CA ASP A 262 1.28 -11.63 -12.49
C ASP A 262 0.29 -11.02 -13.49
N LEU A 263 0.79 -10.61 -14.66
CA LEU A 263 -0.05 -10.10 -15.76
C LEU A 263 -1.09 -11.13 -16.20
N ASN A 264 -0.68 -12.39 -16.38
CA ASN A 264 -1.58 -13.47 -16.74
C ASN A 264 -2.64 -13.72 -15.66
N SER A 265 -2.25 -13.68 -14.37
CA SER A 265 -3.19 -13.84 -13.25
C SER A 265 -4.26 -12.74 -13.21
N ILE A 266 -3.87 -11.50 -13.53
CA ILE A 266 -4.76 -10.35 -13.65
C ILE A 266 -5.72 -10.51 -14.84
N GLN A 267 -5.22 -10.97 -15.98
CA GLN A 267 -6.00 -11.16 -17.20
C GLN A 267 -7.03 -12.30 -17.08
N GLN A 268 -6.65 -13.46 -16.54
CA GLN A 268 -7.56 -14.60 -16.36
C GLN A 268 -8.78 -14.25 -15.47
N ARG A 269 -8.60 -13.34 -14.51
CA ARG A 269 -9.71 -12.84 -13.68
C ARG A 269 -10.74 -12.02 -14.46
N LYS A 270 -10.36 -11.34 -15.54
CA LYS A 270 -11.32 -10.64 -16.42
C LYS A 270 -12.21 -11.66 -17.14
N GLY A 271 -11.62 -12.70 -17.74
CA GLY A 271 -12.36 -13.75 -18.45
C GLY A 271 -13.34 -14.53 -17.56
N LYS A 272 -13.00 -14.77 -16.29
CA LYS A 272 -13.88 -15.48 -15.34
C LYS A 272 -15.12 -14.66 -14.91
N ARG A 273 -15.06 -13.32 -14.94
CA ARG A 273 -16.23 -12.45 -14.69
C ARG A 273 -17.15 -12.37 -15.91
N GLU A 274 -16.58 -12.45 -17.11
CA GLU A 274 -17.32 -12.44 -18.36
C GLU A 274 -18.15 -13.72 -18.54
N CYS A 275 -17.62 -14.86 -18.13
CA CYS A 275 -18.30 -16.16 -18.14
C CYS A 275 -19.48 -16.30 -17.14
N LYS A 276 -19.77 -15.29 -16.31
CA LYS A 276 -20.89 -15.33 -15.33
C LYS A 276 -22.06 -14.40 -15.69
N ARG A 277 -21.98 -13.66 -16.80
CA ARG A 277 -23.00 -12.66 -17.20
C ARG A 277 -23.90 -13.08 -18.36
N MET A 278 -23.68 -14.24 -18.96
CA MET A 278 -24.53 -14.80 -20.02
C MET A 278 -25.04 -16.18 -19.57
N ASN A 279 -26.22 -16.22 -18.93
CA ASN A 279 -27.15 -17.37 -18.90
C ASN A 279 -28.37 -17.06 -18.01
N ASN A 280 -29.08 -15.97 -18.29
CA ASN A 280 -30.43 -15.75 -17.75
C ASN A 280 -31.29 -14.89 -18.70
N ILE A 281 -31.29 -15.25 -19.98
CA ILE A 281 -32.38 -14.88 -20.89
C ILE A 281 -32.87 -16.20 -21.47
N ALA A 282 -33.91 -16.76 -20.85
CA ALA A 282 -34.69 -17.82 -21.48
C ALA A 282 -35.37 -17.21 -22.72
N PRO A 283 -35.38 -17.90 -23.87
CA PRO A 283 -36.13 -17.42 -25.02
C PRO A 283 -37.63 -17.42 -24.69
N ALA A 284 -38.29 -16.30 -24.97
CA ALA A 284 -39.74 -16.23 -24.97
C ALA A 284 -40.27 -17.24 -25.99
N ALA A 285 -41.08 -18.19 -25.51
CA ALA A 285 -41.83 -19.09 -26.36
C ALA A 285 -42.83 -18.28 -27.19
N VAL A 286 -42.83 -18.51 -28.50
CA VAL A 286 -43.88 -18.12 -29.45
C VAL A 286 -44.84 -19.29 -29.59
#